data_AF-X1JF10-F1
#
_entry.id   AF-X1JF10-F1
#
_cell.length_a   1.000
_cell.length_b   1.000
_cell.length_c   1.000
_cell.angle_alpha   90.00
_cell.angle_beta   90.00
_cell.angle_gamma   90.00
#
_symmetry.space_group_name_H-M   'P 1'
#
loop_
_entity.id
_entity.type
_entity.pdbx_description
1 polymer ?
#
loop_
_entity_poly.entity_id
_entity_poly.type
_entity_poly.pdbx_seq_one_letter_code
_entity_poly.pdbx_strand_id
1 'polypeptide(L)'
;LPPILAELEAKIPRENITIMVAVGLHPPLDKQELVKKLGRDIVENYDVINHDVNQCVYIGTTSRGTPVDINTRVVEADFRLSTGFIEPHWFAGFSGGRKSIAPGVFSVRSAYKNHSYKMLDHPCSVSGIIQGNIVHEDLVEQAIMAKLNFIV
;
A
#
# COMPACT_ATOMS: atom_id res chain seq x y z
N LEU A 1 -12.62 -1.61 9.15
CA LEU A 1 -13.29 -0.78 8.12
C LEU A 1 -14.55 -0.09 8.64
N PRO A 2 -15.55 -0.74 9.26
CA PRO A 2 -16.83 -0.09 9.57
C PRO A 2 -16.72 1.26 10.32
N PRO A 3 -15.85 1.41 11.36
CA PRO A 3 -15.67 2.71 12.00
C PRO A 3 -15.09 3.79 11.07
N ILE A 4 -14.11 3.41 10.24
CA ILE A 4 -13.49 4.34 9.26
C ILE A 4 -14.53 4.80 8.24
N LEU A 5 -15.33 3.87 7.71
CA LEU A 5 -16.34 4.19 6.71
C LEU A 5 -17.46 5.07 7.30
N ALA A 6 -17.88 4.83 8.54
CA ALA A 6 -18.84 5.68 9.23
C ALA A 6 -18.34 7.13 9.40
N GLU A 7 -17.07 7.31 9.76
CA GLU A 7 -16.46 8.65 9.86
C GLU A 7 -16.37 9.36 8.50
N LEU A 8 -16.05 8.62 7.43
CA LEU A 8 -15.98 9.17 6.08
C LEU A 8 -17.37 9.55 5.55
N GLU A 9 -18.38 8.70 5.72
CA GLU A 9 -19.76 8.96 5.27
C GLU A 9 -20.41 10.16 5.97
N ALA A 10 -19.94 10.50 7.17
CA ALA A 10 -20.37 11.73 7.84
C ALA A 10 -19.86 13.01 7.15
N LYS A 11 -18.93 12.90 6.18
CA LYS A 11 -18.25 14.03 5.51
C LYS A 11 -18.36 14.00 4.00
N ILE A 12 -18.40 12.83 3.38
CA ILE A 12 -18.46 12.66 1.92
C ILE A 12 -19.48 11.60 1.52
N PRO A 13 -20.08 11.70 0.33
CA PRO A 13 -20.94 10.65 -0.22
C PRO A 13 -20.18 9.34 -0.37
N ARG A 14 -20.89 8.22 -0.20
CA ARG A 14 -20.32 6.86 -0.28
C ARG A 14 -19.68 6.59 -1.65
N GLU A 15 -20.30 7.07 -2.72
CA GLU A 15 -19.83 6.92 -4.09
C GLU A 15 -18.44 7.54 -4.35
N ASN A 16 -17.97 8.42 -3.46
CA ASN A 16 -16.64 9.01 -3.52
C ASN A 16 -15.60 8.21 -2.70
N ILE A 17 -15.97 7.04 -2.17
CA ILE A 17 -15.09 6.17 -1.39
C ILE A 17 -14.76 4.91 -2.20
N THR A 18 -13.52 4.84 -2.68
CA THR A 18 -12.94 3.62 -3.26
C THR A 18 -12.10 2.88 -2.22
N ILE A 19 -12.31 1.57 -2.10
CA ILE A 19 -11.52 0.67 -1.25
C ILE A 19 -10.53 -0.10 -2.13
N MET A 20 -9.26 0.29 -2.09
CA MET A 20 -8.18 -0.40 -2.78
C MET A 20 -7.64 -1.56 -1.93
N VAL A 21 -7.72 -2.78 -2.44
CA VAL A 21 -7.12 -3.98 -1.83
C VAL A 21 -5.66 -4.07 -2.27
N ALA A 22 -4.78 -3.73 -1.33
CA ALA A 22 -3.34 -3.64 -1.51
C ALA A 22 -2.66 -5.03 -1.54
N VAL A 23 -2.89 -5.80 -2.62
CA VAL A 23 -2.34 -7.17 -2.79
C VAL A 23 -0.86 -7.19 -3.19
N GLY A 24 -0.25 -6.05 -3.52
CA GLY A 24 1.11 -6.00 -4.06
C GLY A 24 1.27 -6.94 -5.26
N LEU A 25 2.21 -7.88 -5.20
CA LEU A 25 2.44 -8.87 -6.26
C LEU A 25 1.63 -10.17 -6.10
N HIS A 26 0.78 -10.28 -5.08
CA HIS A 26 -0.06 -11.46 -4.89
C HIS A 26 -1.22 -11.49 -5.90
N PRO A 27 -1.79 -12.67 -6.19
CA PRO A 27 -3.01 -12.77 -6.97
C PRO A 27 -4.15 -11.91 -6.39
N PRO A 28 -5.03 -11.35 -7.23
CA PRO A 28 -6.19 -10.61 -6.77
C PRO A 28 -7.15 -11.54 -6.01
N LEU A 29 -7.86 -10.97 -5.03
CA LEU A 29 -8.90 -11.70 -4.30
C LEU A 29 -10.14 -11.84 -5.18
N ASP A 30 -10.75 -13.02 -5.19
CA ASP A 30 -12.05 -13.20 -5.80
C ASP A 30 -13.19 -12.62 -4.94
N LYS A 31 -14.41 -12.61 -5.48
CA LYS A 31 -15.57 -12.04 -4.78
C LYS A 31 -15.85 -12.74 -3.45
N GLN A 32 -15.68 -14.06 -3.35
CA GLN A 32 -15.94 -14.81 -2.12
C GLN A 32 -14.89 -14.47 -1.05
N GLU A 33 -13.62 -14.37 -1.44
CA GLU A 33 -12.51 -13.96 -0.58
C GLU A 33 -12.69 -12.53 -0.08
N LEU A 34 -13.11 -11.61 -0.94
CA LEU A 34 -13.45 -10.24 -0.57
C LEU A 34 -14.59 -10.20 0.45
N VAL A 35 -15.68 -10.94 0.22
CA VAL A 35 -16.82 -11.01 1.16
C VAL A 35 -16.36 -11.60 2.50
N LYS A 36 -15.50 -12.63 2.49
CA LYS A 36 -14.94 -13.22 3.71
C LYS A 36 -14.07 -12.22 4.47
N LYS A 37 -13.32 -11.37 3.75
CA LYS A 37 -12.36 -10.41 4.35
C LYS A 37 -13.03 -9.11 4.83
N LEU A 38 -13.98 -8.58 4.05
CA LEU A 38 -14.54 -7.24 4.24
C LEU A 38 -16.01 -7.29 4.70
N GLY A 39 -16.70 -8.41 4.53
CA GLY A 39 -18.14 -8.52 4.74
C GLY A 39 -18.93 -8.21 3.46
N ARG A 40 -20.09 -8.86 3.32
CA ARG A 40 -20.94 -8.74 2.12
C ARG A 40 -21.38 -7.31 1.87
N ASP A 41 -21.86 -6.64 2.91
CA ASP A 41 -22.41 -5.29 2.79
C ASP A 41 -21.39 -4.30 2.24
N ILE A 42 -20.11 -4.42 2.63
CA ILE A 42 -19.05 -3.55 2.10
C ILE A 42 -18.78 -3.87 0.63
N VAL A 43 -18.66 -5.16 0.28
CA VAL A 43 -18.36 -5.58 -1.10
C VAL A 43 -19.49 -5.22 -2.08
N GLU A 44 -20.74 -5.20 -1.63
CA GLU A 44 -21.89 -4.90 -2.48
C GLU A 44 -22.21 -3.41 -2.60
N ASN A 45 -21.76 -2.58 -1.64
CA ASN A 45 -22.16 -1.17 -1.56
C ASN A 45 -21.03 -0.15 -1.75
N TYR A 46 -19.76 -0.57 -1.82
CA TYR A 46 -18.61 0.31 -2.09
C TYR A 46 -17.88 -0.12 -3.36
N ASP A 47 -17.12 0.81 -3.97
CA ASP A 47 -16.19 0.49 -5.04
C ASP A 47 -14.95 -0.22 -4.46
N VAL A 48 -14.99 -1.55 -4.41
CA VAL A 48 -13.89 -2.39 -3.93
C VAL A 48 -13.08 -2.91 -5.12
N ILE A 49 -11.82 -2.50 -5.22
CA ILE A 49 -10.95 -2.86 -6.33
C ILE A 49 -9.68 -3.56 -5.84
N ASN A 50 -9.27 -4.62 -6.53
CA ASN A 50 -7.94 -5.21 -6.34
C ASN A 50 -6.90 -4.35 -7.03
N HIS A 51 -5.74 -4.19 -6.41
CA HIS A 51 -4.59 -3.63 -7.09
C HIS A 51 -4.19 -4.49 -8.30
N ASP A 52 -3.97 -3.82 -9.44
CA ASP A 52 -3.36 -4.39 -10.64
C ASP A 52 -2.01 -3.71 -10.89
N VAL A 53 -0.95 -4.52 -10.92
CA VAL A 53 0.44 -4.08 -11.14
C VAL A 53 0.66 -3.45 -12.52
N ASN A 54 -0.23 -3.72 -13.49
CA ASN A 54 -0.18 -3.15 -14.83
C ASN A 54 -0.91 -1.79 -14.92
N GLN A 55 -1.68 -1.41 -13.90
CA GLN A 55 -2.42 -0.14 -13.82
C GLN A 55 -1.71 0.84 -12.88
N CYS A 56 -0.43 1.09 -13.14
CA CYS A 56 0.40 2.00 -12.36
C CYS A 56 0.90 3.17 -13.21
N VAL A 57 1.08 4.32 -12.56
CA VAL A 57 1.69 5.52 -13.15
C VAL A 57 3.00 5.84 -12.44
N TYR A 58 4.02 6.22 -13.22
CA TYR A 58 5.30 6.67 -12.70
C TYR A 58 5.15 8.06 -12.09
N ILE A 59 5.52 8.20 -10.82
CA ILE A 59 5.44 9.47 -10.07
C ILE A 59 6.81 10.01 -9.63
N GLY A 60 7.90 9.35 -10.01
CA GLY A 60 9.26 9.78 -9.71
C GLY A 60 10.19 8.62 -9.39
N THR A 61 11.40 8.94 -8.94
CA THR A 61 12.40 7.95 -8.52
C THR A 61 12.92 8.33 -7.13
N THR A 62 13.06 7.36 -6.25
CA THR A 62 13.60 7.60 -4.89
C THR A 62 15.07 7.99 -4.93
N SER A 63 15.57 8.55 -3.84
CA SER A 63 16.98 8.84 -3.59
C SER A 63 17.90 7.61 -3.76
N ARG A 64 17.36 6.40 -3.66
CA ARG A 64 18.08 5.13 -3.84
C ARG A 64 17.97 4.55 -5.26
N GLY A 65 17.34 5.29 -6.17
CA GLY A 65 17.14 4.90 -7.56
C GLY A 65 16.01 3.89 -7.77
N THR A 66 15.06 3.80 -6.84
CA THR A 66 13.85 2.98 -7.02
C THR A 66 12.83 3.77 -7.82
N PRO A 67 12.42 3.31 -9.03
CA PRO A 67 11.31 3.94 -9.72
C PRO A 67 10.04 3.77 -8.89
N VAL A 68 9.25 4.83 -8.77
CA VAL A 68 8.03 4.86 -7.97
C VAL A 68 6.86 4.82 -8.94
N ASP A 69 6.35 3.62 -9.17
CA ASP A 69 5.15 3.38 -9.96
C ASP A 69 4.03 2.93 -9.03
N ILE A 70 2.99 3.73 -8.88
CA ILE A 70 1.88 3.48 -7.96
C ILE A 70 0.59 3.36 -8.75
N ASN A 71 -0.35 2.56 -8.25
CA ASN A 71 -1.65 2.37 -8.89
C ASN A 71 -2.32 3.72 -9.19
N THR A 72 -2.78 3.88 -10.43
CA THR A 72 -3.32 5.16 -10.94
C THR A 72 -4.47 5.69 -10.08
N ARG A 73 -5.39 4.82 -9.64
CA ARG A 73 -6.52 5.22 -8.78
C ARG A 73 -6.07 5.77 -7.42
N VAL A 74 -4.98 5.22 -6.87
CA VAL A 74 -4.38 5.73 -5.64
C VAL A 74 -3.72 7.08 -5.88
N VAL A 75 -3.05 7.24 -7.04
CA VAL A 75 -2.38 8.49 -7.42
C VAL A 75 -3.36 9.62 -7.76
N GLU A 76 -4.56 9.30 -8.22
CA GLU A 76 -5.59 10.28 -8.58
C GLU A 76 -6.51 10.66 -7.42
N ALA A 77 -6.53 9.88 -6.34
CA ALA A 77 -7.38 10.16 -5.19
C ALA A 77 -7.03 11.50 -4.51
N ASP A 78 -8.05 12.31 -4.21
CA ASP A 78 -7.90 13.59 -3.49
C ASP A 78 -7.37 13.40 -2.06
N PHE A 79 -7.72 12.28 -1.43
CA PHE A 79 -7.26 11.89 -0.09
C PHE A 79 -6.97 10.39 -0.03
N ARG A 80 -5.82 10.03 0.56
CA ARG A 80 -5.35 8.64 0.70
C ARG A 80 -5.25 8.27 2.16
N LEU A 81 -6.09 7.31 2.54
CA LEU A 81 -6.06 6.68 3.84
C LEU A 81 -5.67 5.22 3.66
N SER A 82 -4.78 4.72 4.52
CA SER A 82 -4.53 3.28 4.60
C SER A 82 -4.90 2.75 5.97
N THR A 83 -5.44 1.54 6.01
CA THR A 83 -5.56 0.78 7.26
C THR A 83 -4.82 -0.54 7.15
N GLY A 84 -4.38 -1.08 8.28
CA GLY A 84 -3.64 -2.33 8.32
C GLY A 84 -3.35 -2.76 9.75
N PHE A 85 -2.22 -3.43 9.92
CA PHE A 85 -1.72 -3.83 11.22
C PHE A 85 -0.20 -3.75 11.22
N ILE A 86 0.40 -3.81 12.42
CA ILE A 86 1.85 -3.73 12.62
C ILE A 86 2.30 -5.03 13.27
N GLU A 87 3.24 -5.71 12.61
CA GLU A 87 3.94 -6.89 13.12
C GLU A 87 5.42 -6.82 12.70
N PRO A 88 6.33 -7.51 13.40
CA PRO A 88 7.70 -7.67 12.93
C PRO A 88 7.75 -8.26 11.52
N HIS A 89 8.58 -7.70 10.66
CA HIS A 89 8.73 -8.14 9.28
C HIS A 89 10.20 -8.40 8.95
N TRP A 90 10.50 -9.62 8.55
CA TRP A 90 11.84 -10.21 8.48
C TRP A 90 12.95 -9.35 7.82
N PHE A 91 12.66 -8.53 6.82
CA PHE A 91 13.65 -7.58 6.24
C PHE A 91 13.26 -6.10 6.32
N ALA A 92 11.99 -5.78 6.61
CA ALA A 92 11.47 -4.41 6.48
C ALA A 92 11.34 -3.71 7.84
N GLY A 93 11.89 -4.31 8.91
CA GLY A 93 11.62 -3.94 10.29
C GLY A 93 10.24 -4.43 10.72
N PHE A 94 9.20 -3.72 10.27
CA PHE A 94 7.79 -3.98 10.61
C PHE A 94 6.86 -3.95 9.39
N SER A 95 5.66 -4.50 9.48
CA SER A 95 4.58 -4.31 8.49
C SER A 95 3.90 -2.93 8.67
N GLY A 96 2.75 -2.71 8.01
CA GLY A 96 1.92 -1.51 8.21
C GLY A 96 2.47 -0.19 7.66
N GLY A 97 1.68 0.88 7.83
CA GLY A 97 2.00 2.24 7.41
C GLY A 97 2.38 2.31 5.93
N ARG A 98 3.61 2.76 5.64
CA ARG A 98 4.17 2.84 4.27
C ARG A 98 4.01 1.58 3.41
N LYS A 99 3.92 0.40 4.04
CA LYS A 99 3.76 -0.88 3.31
C LYS A 99 2.45 -0.99 2.56
N SER A 100 1.42 -0.24 2.94
CA SER A 100 0.15 -0.18 2.20
C SER A 100 0.29 0.52 0.85
N ILE A 101 1.27 1.41 0.69
CA ILE A 101 1.62 2.01 -0.60
C ILE A 101 2.62 1.13 -1.33
N ALA A 102 3.77 0.88 -0.71
CA ALA A 102 4.86 0.11 -1.28
C ALA A 102 5.27 -0.97 -0.25
N PRO A 103 4.99 -2.26 -0.48
CA PRO A 103 4.64 -2.87 -1.75
C PRO A 103 3.16 -2.96 -2.12
N GLY A 104 2.25 -2.44 -1.30
CA GLY A 104 0.82 -2.74 -1.40
C GLY A 104 0.15 -2.44 -2.74
N VAL A 105 0.54 -1.35 -3.43
CA VAL A 105 -0.13 -0.88 -4.66
C VAL A 105 0.86 -0.39 -5.72
N PHE A 106 2.05 -1.00 -5.80
CA PHE A 106 3.12 -0.58 -6.71
C PHE A 106 3.28 -1.48 -7.96
N SER A 107 4.11 -1.06 -8.92
CA SER A 107 4.47 -1.95 -10.04
C SER A 107 5.48 -3.03 -9.64
N VAL A 108 5.57 -4.08 -10.47
CA VAL A 108 6.63 -5.10 -10.41
C VAL A 108 8.03 -4.47 -10.43
N ARG A 109 8.23 -3.40 -11.20
CA ARG A 109 9.53 -2.73 -11.34
C ARG A 109 9.97 -2.09 -10.03
N SER A 110 9.06 -1.40 -9.34
CA SER A 110 9.29 -0.81 -8.02
C SER A 110 9.64 -1.92 -7.00
N ALA A 111 8.87 -3.02 -7.05
CA ALA A 111 9.08 -4.20 -6.21
C ALA A 111 10.49 -4.76 -6.31
N TYR A 112 10.91 -5.09 -7.53
CA TYR A 112 12.17 -5.79 -7.77
C TYR A 112 13.38 -4.94 -7.43
N LYS A 113 13.28 -3.61 -7.59
CA LYS A 113 14.36 -2.72 -7.21
C LYS A 113 14.47 -2.61 -5.68
N ASN A 114 13.34 -2.39 -4.98
CA ASN A 114 13.31 -2.29 -3.53
C ASN A 114 13.68 -3.63 -2.82
N HIS A 115 13.33 -4.77 -3.43
CA HIS A 115 13.62 -6.12 -2.91
C HIS A 115 14.85 -6.75 -3.59
N SER A 116 15.72 -5.95 -4.19
CA SER A 116 16.93 -6.44 -4.85
C SER A 116 17.93 -6.99 -3.83
N TYR A 117 18.86 -7.84 -4.29
CA TYR A 117 19.94 -8.38 -3.46
C TYR A 117 20.67 -7.30 -2.66
N LYS A 118 21.05 -6.18 -3.30
CA LYS A 118 21.71 -5.04 -2.64
C LYS A 118 20.90 -4.46 -1.47
N MET A 119 19.57 -4.46 -1.59
CA MET A 119 18.69 -3.94 -0.55
C MET A 119 18.53 -4.93 0.60
N LEU A 120 18.37 -6.22 0.28
CA LEU A 120 18.11 -7.29 1.26
C LEU A 120 19.36 -7.77 2.00
N ASP A 121 20.54 -7.72 1.37
CA ASP A 121 21.83 -8.11 1.96
C ASP A 121 22.38 -7.06 2.95
N HIS A 122 21.76 -5.87 3.01
CA HIS A 122 22.20 -4.82 3.91
C HIS A 122 22.01 -5.25 5.39
N PRO A 123 23.00 -5.01 6.27
CA PRO A 123 22.99 -5.53 7.65
C PRO A 123 21.82 -5.04 8.51
N CYS A 124 21.23 -3.89 8.15
CA CYS A 124 20.05 -3.34 8.84
C CYS A 124 18.71 -3.76 8.22
N SER A 125 18.70 -4.47 7.09
CA SER A 125 17.48 -4.97 6.44
C SER A 125 16.99 -6.25 7.13
N VAL A 126 16.67 -6.12 8.42
CA VAL A 126 16.29 -7.24 9.31
C VAL A 126 15.05 -6.90 10.13
N SER A 127 14.49 -7.93 10.79
CA SER A 127 13.29 -7.79 11.63
C SER A 127 13.51 -6.80 12.78
N GLY A 128 12.50 -5.96 13.04
CA GLY A 128 12.51 -5.00 14.15
C GLY A 128 13.38 -3.76 13.96
N ILE A 129 14.19 -3.67 12.90
CA ILE A 129 15.08 -2.52 12.65
C ILE A 129 14.46 -1.57 11.63
N ILE A 130 14.33 -0.31 12.03
CA ILE A 130 13.77 0.78 11.21
C ILE A 130 14.84 1.80 10.84
N GLN A 131 15.59 2.30 11.83
CA GLN A 131 16.66 3.26 11.59
C GLN A 131 17.83 2.59 10.84
N GLY A 132 18.23 3.16 9.70
CA GLY A 132 19.28 2.61 8.84
C GLY A 132 18.83 1.42 8.00
N ASN A 133 17.58 0.97 8.14
CA ASN A 133 17.02 -0.07 7.27
C ASN A 133 16.69 0.55 5.90
N ILE A 134 17.57 0.32 4.94
CA ILE A 134 17.46 0.94 3.61
C ILE A 134 16.21 0.49 2.84
N VAL A 135 15.68 -0.71 3.11
CA VAL A 135 14.40 -1.14 2.55
C VAL A 135 13.28 -0.29 3.13
N HIS A 136 13.22 -0.18 4.45
CA HIS A 136 12.22 0.64 5.13
C HIS A 136 12.23 2.09 4.64
N GLU A 137 13.41 2.73 4.62
CA GLU A 137 13.55 4.14 4.25
C GLU A 137 13.12 4.39 2.80
N ASP A 138 13.46 3.49 1.87
CA ASP A 138 13.01 3.57 0.48
C ASP A 138 11.49 3.42 0.34
N LEU A 139 10.86 2.56 1.16
CA LEU A 139 9.40 2.41 1.18
C LEU A 139 8.71 3.65 1.78
N VAL A 140 9.32 4.29 2.80
CA VAL A 140 8.82 5.55 3.37
C VAL A 140 8.86 6.66 2.33
N GLU A 141 9.97 6.79 1.61
CA GLU A 141 10.09 7.78 0.53
C GLU A 141 9.01 7.60 -0.54
N GLN A 142 8.76 6.36 -0.98
CA GLN A 142 7.67 6.03 -1.91
C GLN A 142 6.28 6.43 -1.37
N ALA A 143 5.99 6.16 -0.09
CA ALA A 143 4.70 6.52 0.51
C ALA A 143 4.51 8.05 0.63
N ILE A 144 5.58 8.79 0.92
CA ILE A 144 5.57 10.26 0.95
C ILE A 144 5.33 10.82 -0.46
N MET A 145 6.05 10.30 -1.47
CA MET A 145 5.85 10.69 -2.87
C MET A 145 4.42 10.40 -3.35
N ALA A 146 3.84 9.28 -2.92
CA ALA A 146 2.45 8.91 -3.18
C ALA A 146 1.43 9.70 -2.35
N LYS A 147 1.86 10.62 -1.48
CA LYS A 147 1.01 11.48 -0.64
C LYS A 147 0.03 10.71 0.25
N LEU A 148 0.47 9.62 0.90
CA LEU A 148 -0.36 8.94 1.90
C LEU A 148 -0.68 9.91 3.05
N ASN A 149 -1.96 10.27 3.21
CA ASN A 149 -2.37 11.36 4.11
C ASN A 149 -2.61 10.87 5.54
N PHE A 150 -3.16 9.66 5.71
CA PHE A 150 -3.57 9.18 7.02
C PHE A 150 -3.44 7.65 7.13
N ILE A 151 -3.12 7.18 8.33
CA ILE A 151 -2.98 5.74 8.63
C ILE A 151 -3.76 5.38 9.90
N VAL A 152 -4.42 4.22 9.88
CA VAL A 152 -5.14 3.62 11.03
C VAL A 152 -4.76 2.16 11.21
#